data_AF-A0A9J7FTQ5-F1
#
_entry.id   AF-A0A9J7FTQ5-F1
#
_cell.length_a   1.000
_cell.length_b   1.000
_cell.length_c   1.000
_cell.angle_alpha   90.00
_cell.angle_beta   90.00
_cell.angle_gamma   90.00
#
_symmetry.space_group_name_H-M   'P 1'
#
loop_
_entity.id
_entity.type
_entity.pdbx_description
1 polymer ?
#
loop_
_entity_poly.entity_id
_entity_poly.type
_entity_poly.pdbx_seq_one_letter_code
_entity_poly.pdbx_strand_id
1 'polypeptide(L)'
;MEFDCEGVRRLLGKYKFRDLTVEELKNVNMYFPHFRYSMDTYVFKDTSQKDLLNFTGTIPVMYQGNTYNIPIRFWILDSHPFAPPICFLKPTANMEISVGKHVDAKGRIYLPYLQNWSHPKSVIVGLIKEMIAKFQEELPLYSVPSSNEAQQVDLLAYIAKITEGVSDINSRGWTNHENKIPNKITVVGSGDLGIACTLAISAKGIADKLLLLDLSDGTNQGTMDLDIFNLPNVEISKDLSASAHSKVVIFTANSLGGFESYLHAVQSNVDMFRTLVPALGHYNQHAVFLVASQPVEIMSYVTWKLSTFPANRVIGIGCNLDSQRLQYIIMNVLKAQTSGKKVWVVGEQGENKEPWNC
;
A
#
# COMPACT_ATOMS: atom_id res chain seq x y z
N MET A 1 -2.72 -28.62 30.96
CA MET A 1 -3.83 -28.05 31.74
C MET A 1 -5.10 -28.69 31.24
N GLU A 2 -5.90 -29.22 32.13
CA GLU A 2 -7.20 -29.81 31.81
C GLU A 2 -8.15 -28.70 31.34
N PHE A 3 -8.92 -28.94 30.27
CA PHE A 3 -9.83 -27.95 29.71
C PHE A 3 -11.02 -27.75 30.67
N ASP A 4 -11.13 -26.56 31.26
CA ASP A 4 -12.21 -26.21 32.18
C ASP A 4 -13.57 -26.09 31.45
N CYS A 5 -14.22 -27.23 31.25
CA CYS A 5 -15.51 -27.33 30.60
C CYS A 5 -16.60 -26.55 31.37
N GLU A 6 -16.51 -26.50 32.69
CA GLU A 6 -17.54 -25.91 33.54
C GLU A 6 -17.44 -24.38 33.57
N GLY A 7 -16.21 -23.84 33.61
CA GLY A 7 -15.94 -22.42 33.41
C GLY A 7 -16.40 -21.92 32.05
N VAL A 8 -16.10 -22.63 30.97
CA VAL A 8 -16.58 -22.26 29.62
C VAL A 8 -18.11 -22.34 29.54
N ARG A 9 -18.73 -23.37 30.13
CA ARG A 9 -20.20 -23.49 30.19
C ARG A 9 -20.84 -22.31 30.94
N ARG A 10 -20.20 -21.77 31.98
CA ARG A 10 -20.68 -20.55 32.68
C ARG A 10 -20.58 -19.31 31.78
N LEU A 11 -19.48 -19.14 31.05
CA LEU A 11 -19.28 -18.00 30.13
C LEU A 11 -20.26 -17.99 28.97
N LEU A 12 -20.62 -19.17 28.45
CA LEU A 12 -21.54 -19.36 27.33
C LEU A 12 -23.03 -19.32 27.73
N GLY A 13 -23.38 -18.73 28.88
CA GLY A 13 -24.77 -18.70 29.37
C GLY A 13 -25.79 -18.07 28.42
N LYS A 14 -25.36 -17.18 27.51
CA LYS A 14 -26.20 -16.53 26.50
C LYS A 14 -26.24 -17.27 25.14
N TYR A 15 -25.49 -18.36 24.97
CA TYR A 15 -25.38 -19.09 23.70
C TYR A 15 -26.52 -20.09 23.54
N LYS A 16 -27.10 -20.17 22.34
CA LYS A 16 -28.25 -21.03 22.05
C LYS A 16 -27.90 -22.51 22.12
N PHE A 17 -26.70 -22.88 21.64
CA PHE A 17 -26.24 -24.27 21.56
C PHE A 17 -24.96 -24.46 22.38
N ARG A 18 -25.06 -24.10 23.66
CA ARG A 18 -23.94 -24.09 24.61
C ARG A 18 -23.21 -25.43 24.69
N ASP A 19 -23.92 -26.54 24.90
CA ASP A 19 -23.28 -27.82 25.16
C ASP A 19 -22.52 -28.36 23.93
N LEU A 20 -23.08 -28.16 22.73
CA LEU A 20 -22.41 -28.48 21.46
C LEU A 20 -21.15 -27.63 21.26
N THR A 21 -21.22 -26.33 21.59
CA THR A 21 -20.07 -25.42 21.51
C THR A 21 -18.96 -25.84 22.47
N VAL A 22 -19.30 -26.23 23.71
CA VAL A 22 -18.31 -26.71 24.70
C VAL A 22 -17.61 -27.99 24.23
N GLU A 23 -18.36 -28.93 23.64
CA GLU A 23 -17.80 -30.17 23.09
C GLU A 23 -16.84 -29.90 21.93
N GLU A 24 -17.21 -28.99 21.02
CA GLU A 24 -16.35 -28.58 19.92
C GLU A 24 -15.07 -27.90 20.41
N LEU A 25 -15.18 -27.00 21.40
CA LEU A 25 -14.01 -26.34 22.00
C LEU A 25 -13.09 -27.32 22.75
N LYS A 26 -13.67 -28.33 23.41
CA LYS A 26 -12.90 -29.42 24.03
C LYS A 26 -12.09 -30.18 22.99
N ASN A 27 -12.69 -30.48 21.83
CA ASN A 27 -11.99 -31.10 20.71
C ASN A 27 -10.87 -30.20 20.16
N VAL A 28 -11.13 -28.90 20.02
CA VAL A 28 -10.09 -27.94 19.60
C VAL A 28 -8.92 -27.92 20.60
N ASN A 29 -9.19 -27.89 21.90
CA ASN A 29 -8.14 -27.91 22.93
C ASN A 29 -7.31 -29.21 22.91
N MET A 30 -7.91 -30.34 22.52
CA MET A 30 -7.20 -31.62 22.38
C MET A 30 -6.20 -31.60 21.23
N TYR A 31 -6.54 -30.99 20.09
CA TYR A 31 -5.64 -30.89 18.93
C TYR A 31 -4.71 -29.67 18.97
N PHE A 32 -5.14 -28.57 19.59
CA PHE A 32 -4.44 -27.29 19.62
C PHE A 32 -4.43 -26.69 21.05
N PRO A 33 -3.64 -27.26 21.98
CA PRO A 33 -3.66 -26.89 23.40
C PRO A 33 -3.12 -25.48 23.69
N HIS A 34 -2.51 -24.82 22.71
CA HIS A 34 -1.95 -23.47 22.84
C HIS A 34 -2.97 -22.36 22.69
N PHE A 35 -4.18 -22.67 22.23
CA PHE A 35 -5.22 -21.67 22.16
C PHE A 35 -5.81 -21.39 23.54
N ARG A 36 -6.07 -20.10 23.78
CA ARG A 36 -6.70 -19.60 25.00
C ARG A 36 -8.04 -18.98 24.64
N TYR A 37 -8.99 -19.05 25.56
CA TYR A 37 -10.30 -18.44 25.40
C TYR A 37 -10.46 -17.25 26.35
N SER A 38 -11.20 -16.22 25.92
CA SER A 38 -11.73 -15.17 26.79
C SER A 38 -13.09 -14.68 26.29
N MET A 39 -13.82 -13.94 27.12
CA MET A 39 -15.02 -13.21 26.71
C MET A 39 -14.63 -11.77 26.45
N ASP A 40 -14.77 -11.33 25.21
CA ASP A 40 -14.48 -9.95 24.80
C ASP A 40 -15.70 -9.40 24.03
N THR A 41 -15.81 -8.07 23.95
CA THR A 41 -16.87 -7.42 23.18
C THR A 41 -16.45 -7.29 21.72
N TYR A 42 -17.26 -7.86 20.82
CA TYR A 42 -17.10 -7.72 19.37
C TYR A 42 -18.02 -6.62 18.83
N VAL A 43 -17.47 -5.76 17.97
CA VAL A 43 -18.21 -4.69 17.29
C VAL A 43 -18.49 -5.12 15.84
N PHE A 44 -19.76 -5.26 15.49
CA PHE A 44 -20.20 -5.62 14.15
C PHE A 44 -20.15 -4.43 13.18
N LYS A 45 -20.28 -4.71 11.87
CA LYS A 45 -20.26 -3.68 10.82
C LYS A 45 -21.40 -2.66 10.93
N ASP A 46 -22.53 -3.07 11.52
CA ASP A 46 -23.70 -2.24 11.79
C ASP A 46 -23.56 -1.45 13.10
N THR A 47 -22.35 -1.41 13.69
CA THR A 47 -22.02 -0.79 14.98
C THR A 47 -22.64 -1.44 16.20
N SER A 48 -23.39 -2.54 16.04
CA SER A 48 -23.87 -3.32 17.17
C SER A 48 -22.70 -3.98 17.91
N GLN A 49 -22.85 -4.13 19.23
CA GLN A 49 -21.82 -4.73 20.09
C GLN A 49 -22.38 -5.97 20.77
N LYS A 50 -21.56 -7.01 20.88
CA LYS A 50 -21.94 -8.25 21.58
C LYS A 50 -20.75 -8.89 22.25
N ASP A 51 -20.96 -9.35 23.48
CA ASP A 51 -19.96 -10.15 24.19
C ASP A 51 -19.96 -11.55 23.59
N LEU A 52 -18.83 -11.90 22.99
CA LEU A 52 -18.63 -13.18 22.31
C LEU A 52 -17.40 -13.87 22.91
N LEU A 53 -17.46 -15.20 22.93
CA LEU A 53 -16.31 -16.02 23.21
C LEU A 53 -15.31 -15.84 22.09
N ASN A 54 -14.11 -15.40 22.44
CA ASN A 54 -12.98 -15.42 21.54
C ASN A 54 -12.03 -16.56 21.88
N PHE A 55 -11.36 -17.06 20.86
CA PHE A 55 -10.37 -18.12 20.94
C PHE A 55 -9.12 -17.64 20.21
N THR A 56 -8.06 -17.35 20.96
CA THR A 56 -6.81 -16.78 20.41
C THR A 56 -5.66 -17.77 20.62
N GLY A 57 -4.87 -18.00 19.57
CA GLY A 57 -3.72 -18.91 19.62
C GLY A 57 -2.85 -18.74 18.38
N THR A 58 -1.90 -19.66 18.18
CA THR A 58 -1.05 -19.69 17.01
C THR A 58 -1.21 -21.01 16.27
N ILE A 59 -1.20 -20.97 14.93
CA ILE A 59 -1.19 -22.17 14.09
C ILE A 59 0.19 -22.32 13.42
N PRO A 60 0.78 -23.52 13.41
CA PRO A 60 2.05 -23.76 12.72
C PRO A 60 1.80 -23.94 11.22
N VAL A 61 2.49 -23.15 10.41
CA VAL A 61 2.42 -23.18 8.94
C VAL A 61 3.81 -23.37 8.39
N MET A 62 3.99 -24.39 7.56
CA MET A 62 5.27 -24.68 6.92
C MET A 62 5.32 -23.98 5.57
N TYR A 63 6.25 -23.05 5.40
CA TYR A 63 6.41 -22.28 4.17
C TYR A 63 7.89 -22.24 3.79
N GLN A 64 8.21 -22.64 2.55
CA GLN A 64 9.57 -22.68 2.03
C GLN A 64 10.59 -23.40 2.95
N GLY A 65 10.17 -24.50 3.59
CA GLY A 65 11.01 -25.30 4.48
C GLY A 65 11.11 -24.80 5.94
N ASN A 66 10.56 -23.62 6.26
CA ASN A 66 10.52 -23.07 7.61
C ASN A 66 9.13 -23.16 8.22
N THR A 67 9.04 -23.35 9.54
CA THR A 67 7.75 -23.36 10.26
C THR A 67 7.49 -22.01 10.91
N TYR A 68 6.39 -21.37 10.52
CA TYR A 68 5.93 -20.08 11.03
C TYR A 68 4.71 -20.28 11.93
N ASN A 69 4.71 -19.67 13.11
CA ASN A 69 3.59 -19.72 14.05
C ASN A 69 2.70 -18.49 13.85
N ILE A 70 1.58 -18.67 13.14
CA ILE A 70 0.69 -17.59 12.73
C ILE A 70 -0.34 -17.32 13.83
N PRO A 71 -0.34 -16.13 14.48
CA PRO A 71 -1.32 -15.78 15.50
C PRO A 71 -2.70 -15.49 14.90
N ILE A 72 -3.72 -16.17 15.43
CA ILE A 72 -5.10 -16.16 14.96
C ILE A 72 -6.05 -15.98 16.13
N ARG A 73 -7.16 -15.31 15.86
CA ARG A 73 -8.30 -15.13 16.75
C ARG A 73 -9.58 -15.57 16.05
N PHE A 74 -10.34 -16.43 16.71
CA PHE A 74 -11.70 -16.81 16.34
C PHE A 74 -12.70 -16.12 17.26
N TRP A 75 -13.80 -15.64 16.72
CA TRP A 75 -14.96 -15.18 17.45
C TRP A 75 -16.11 -16.16 17.22
N ILE A 76 -16.56 -16.81 18.29
CA ILE A 76 -17.62 -17.81 18.22
C ILE A 76 -18.96 -17.10 18.39
N LEU A 77 -19.85 -17.20 17.40
CA LEU A 77 -21.19 -16.61 17.46
C LEU A 77 -22.12 -17.39 18.41
N ASP A 78 -23.14 -16.75 18.95
CA ASP A 78 -24.14 -17.38 19.85
C ASP A 78 -25.01 -18.46 19.18
N SER A 79 -25.00 -18.49 17.86
CA SER A 79 -25.63 -19.50 17.00
C SER A 79 -24.69 -20.63 16.57
N HIS A 80 -23.42 -20.61 16.96
CA HIS A 80 -22.50 -21.73 16.76
C HIS A 80 -23.03 -23.00 17.46
N PRO A 81 -22.89 -24.20 16.87
CA PRO A 81 -22.09 -24.56 15.70
C PRO A 81 -22.78 -24.38 14.34
N PHE A 82 -24.03 -23.94 14.30
CA PHE A 82 -24.77 -23.77 13.04
C PHE A 82 -24.35 -22.53 12.24
N ALA A 83 -23.72 -21.56 12.91
CA ALA A 83 -23.05 -20.44 12.25
C ALA A 83 -21.52 -20.57 12.33
N PRO A 84 -20.80 -20.19 11.26
CA PRO A 84 -19.35 -20.20 11.26
C PRO A 84 -18.79 -19.16 12.25
N PRO A 85 -17.60 -19.41 12.82
CA PRO A 85 -16.88 -18.41 13.58
C PRO A 85 -16.37 -17.27 12.68
N ILE A 86 -16.12 -16.10 13.26
CA ILE A 86 -15.45 -14.99 12.57
C ILE A 86 -13.96 -15.04 12.87
N CYS A 87 -13.13 -15.11 11.83
CA CYS A 87 -11.70 -15.36 11.97
C CYS A 87 -10.87 -14.12 11.63
N PHE A 88 -9.87 -13.81 12.45
CA PHE A 88 -8.92 -12.73 12.23
C PHE A 88 -7.49 -13.18 12.52
N LEU A 89 -6.52 -12.61 11.81
CA LEU A 89 -5.12 -12.60 12.21
C LEU A 89 -4.92 -11.65 13.38
N LYS A 90 -3.96 -11.96 14.24
CA LYS A 90 -3.55 -11.10 15.35
C LYS A 90 -2.04 -10.85 15.29
N PRO A 91 -1.55 -9.99 14.37
CA PRO A 91 -0.13 -9.72 14.21
C PRO A 91 0.51 -9.29 15.54
N THR A 92 1.76 -9.70 15.78
CA THR A 92 2.60 -9.13 16.85
C THR A 92 3.21 -7.80 16.38
N ALA A 93 3.86 -7.06 17.27
CA ALA A 93 4.45 -5.74 16.96
C ALA A 93 5.43 -5.75 15.77
N ASN A 94 6.00 -6.91 15.47
CA ASN A 94 6.98 -7.12 14.41
C ASN A 94 6.40 -7.91 13.24
N MET A 95 5.07 -7.93 13.09
CA MET A 95 4.39 -8.64 12.00
C MET A 95 3.45 -7.71 11.27
N GLU A 96 3.43 -7.80 9.96
CA GLU A 96 2.51 -7.07 9.10
C GLU A 96 1.67 -8.04 8.25
N ILE A 97 0.44 -7.64 7.94
CA ILE A 97 -0.53 -8.47 7.21
C ILE A 97 -0.23 -8.39 5.72
N SER A 98 -0.07 -9.56 5.11
CA SER A 98 -0.08 -9.70 3.66
C SER A 98 -1.53 -9.87 3.19
N VAL A 99 -2.07 -8.87 2.50
CA VAL A 99 -3.41 -8.94 1.93
C VAL A 99 -3.39 -9.90 0.74
N GLY A 100 -4.22 -10.94 0.80
CA GLY A 100 -4.20 -12.02 -0.18
C GLY A 100 -5.61 -12.51 -0.50
N LYS A 101 -5.71 -13.65 -1.18
CA LYS A 101 -7.00 -14.22 -1.59
C LYS A 101 -7.91 -14.57 -0.41
N HIS A 102 -7.29 -14.88 0.73
CA HIS A 102 -7.96 -15.39 1.91
C HIS A 102 -7.95 -14.44 3.11
N VAL A 103 -7.34 -13.25 2.99
CA VAL A 103 -7.16 -12.32 4.11
C VAL A 103 -7.31 -10.88 3.62
N ASP A 104 -8.13 -10.08 4.31
CA ASP A 104 -8.25 -8.65 4.03
C ASP A 104 -7.23 -7.78 4.81
N ALA A 105 -7.18 -6.48 4.48
CA ALA A 105 -6.29 -5.51 5.13
C ALA A 105 -6.50 -5.35 6.64
N LYS A 106 -7.65 -5.78 7.19
CA LYS A 106 -7.93 -5.78 8.63
C LYS A 106 -7.55 -7.11 9.28
N GLY A 107 -6.97 -8.03 8.52
CA GLY A 107 -6.60 -9.37 8.95
C GLY A 107 -7.78 -10.32 9.03
N ARG A 108 -8.98 -9.97 8.53
CA ARG A 108 -10.13 -10.88 8.54
C ARG A 108 -9.92 -11.96 7.49
N ILE A 109 -10.21 -13.20 7.89
CA ILE A 109 -9.92 -14.38 7.08
C ILE A 109 -11.19 -14.85 6.37
N TYR A 110 -11.10 -15.06 5.06
CA TYR A 110 -12.15 -15.54 4.18
C TYR A 110 -11.70 -16.83 3.51
N LEU A 111 -12.33 -17.94 3.88
CA LEU A 111 -12.07 -19.25 3.29
C LEU A 111 -13.35 -19.82 2.68
N PRO A 112 -13.24 -20.59 1.58
CA PRO A 112 -14.37 -21.36 1.05
C PRO A 112 -15.03 -22.24 2.11
N TYR A 113 -14.25 -22.78 3.05
CA TYR A 113 -14.76 -23.57 4.18
C TYR A 113 -15.69 -22.77 5.13
N LEU A 114 -15.45 -21.46 5.29
CA LEU A 114 -16.33 -20.58 6.08
C LEU A 114 -17.62 -20.23 5.31
N GLN A 115 -17.53 -20.11 3.98
CA GLN A 115 -18.69 -19.82 3.12
C GLN A 115 -19.64 -21.02 3.03
N ASN A 116 -19.09 -22.23 2.94
CA ASN A 116 -19.84 -23.48 2.83
C ASN A 116 -20.04 -24.17 4.19
N TRP A 117 -20.06 -23.40 5.28
CA TRP A 117 -20.16 -23.94 6.63
C TRP A 117 -21.50 -24.66 6.85
N SER A 118 -21.43 -25.95 7.19
CA SER A 118 -22.60 -26.79 7.42
C SER A 118 -22.34 -27.78 8.54
N HIS A 119 -22.94 -27.54 9.71
CA HIS A 119 -22.88 -28.47 10.84
C HIS A 119 -23.71 -29.74 10.53
N PRO A 120 -23.23 -30.97 10.85
CA PRO A 120 -22.02 -31.32 11.60
C PRO A 120 -20.76 -31.56 10.75
N LYS A 121 -20.82 -31.34 9.43
CA LYS A 121 -19.68 -31.56 8.52
C LYS A 121 -18.55 -30.55 8.74
N SER A 122 -18.92 -29.31 9.07
CA SER A 122 -17.98 -28.22 9.35
C SER A 122 -17.74 -28.06 10.84
N VAL A 123 -16.47 -28.08 11.24
CA VAL A 123 -16.02 -27.91 12.63
C VAL A 123 -14.73 -27.06 12.68
N ILE A 124 -14.46 -26.40 13.81
CA ILE A 124 -13.34 -25.48 14.01
C ILE A 124 -11.99 -26.19 13.78
N VAL A 125 -11.86 -27.45 14.20
CA VAL A 125 -10.65 -28.24 13.94
C VAL A 125 -10.40 -28.40 12.43
N GLY A 126 -11.47 -28.61 11.64
CA GLY A 126 -11.40 -28.70 10.19
C GLY A 126 -11.05 -27.36 9.56
N LEU A 127 -11.64 -26.27 10.07
CA LEU A 127 -11.31 -24.91 9.67
C LEU A 127 -9.83 -24.59 9.89
N ILE A 128 -9.26 -24.92 11.06
CA ILE A 128 -7.83 -24.69 11.34
C ILE A 128 -6.95 -25.47 10.34
N LYS A 129 -7.30 -26.72 10.03
CA LYS A 129 -6.57 -27.52 9.03
C LYS A 129 -6.61 -26.89 7.63
N GLU A 130 -7.78 -26.41 7.22
CA GLU A 130 -7.93 -25.69 5.94
C GLU A 130 -7.12 -24.39 5.93
N MET A 131 -7.11 -23.64 7.04
CA MET A 131 -6.29 -22.43 7.18
C MET A 131 -4.81 -22.75 7.04
N ILE A 132 -4.31 -23.81 7.70
CA ILE A 132 -2.92 -24.24 7.57
C ILE A 132 -2.62 -24.55 6.10
N ALA A 133 -3.44 -25.37 5.44
CA ALA A 133 -3.23 -25.74 4.04
C ALA A 133 -3.15 -24.51 3.12
N LYS A 134 -4.04 -23.52 3.31
CA LYS A 134 -4.05 -22.31 2.49
C LYS A 134 -2.91 -21.35 2.80
N PHE A 135 -2.51 -21.23 4.06
CA PHE A 135 -1.39 -20.38 4.44
C PHE A 135 -0.02 -20.98 4.11
N GLN A 136 0.05 -22.29 3.81
CA GLN A 136 1.25 -22.91 3.22
C GLN A 136 1.45 -22.51 1.75
N GLU A 137 0.38 -22.16 1.02
CA GLU A 137 0.46 -21.66 -0.36
C GLU A 137 0.86 -20.17 -0.38
N GLU A 138 0.23 -19.37 0.49
CA GLU A 138 0.42 -17.91 0.58
C GLU A 138 0.49 -17.48 2.06
N LEU A 139 1.66 -17.03 2.52
CA LEU A 139 1.81 -16.60 3.90
C LEU A 139 1.02 -15.31 4.16
N PRO A 140 0.15 -15.28 5.18
CA PRO A 140 -0.69 -14.13 5.47
C PRO A 140 0.01 -13.07 6.35
N LEU A 141 1.19 -13.35 6.89
CA LEU A 141 1.98 -12.45 7.72
C LEU A 141 3.45 -12.51 7.32
N TYR A 142 4.15 -11.37 7.40
CA TYR A 142 5.60 -11.29 7.26
C TYR A 142 6.20 -10.53 8.45
N SER A 143 7.46 -10.85 8.78
CA SER A 143 8.18 -10.19 9.87
C SER A 143 8.72 -8.84 9.43
N VAL A 144 8.43 -7.80 10.21
CA VAL A 144 9.02 -6.47 10.10
C VAL A 144 10.09 -6.34 11.21
N PRO A 145 11.32 -5.90 10.93
CA PRO A 145 12.34 -5.73 11.96
C PRO A 145 11.85 -4.73 13.02
N SER A 146 11.93 -5.11 14.31
CA SER A 146 11.74 -4.14 15.40
C SER A 146 12.89 -3.13 15.39
N SER A 147 12.54 -1.87 15.24
CA SER A 147 13.47 -0.73 15.24
C SER A 147 14.25 -0.58 16.55
N ASN A 148 15.59 -0.54 16.44
CA ASN A 148 16.55 0.42 17.04
C ASN A 148 17.88 -0.21 17.52
N GLU A 149 17.92 -1.47 17.93
CA GLU A 149 19.18 -2.09 18.39
C GLU A 149 19.93 -2.81 17.26
N ALA A 150 19.21 -3.45 16.33
CA ALA A 150 19.81 -4.17 15.20
C ALA A 150 20.54 -3.23 14.21
N GLN A 151 20.01 -2.02 13.99
CA GLN A 151 20.67 -1.01 13.15
C GLN A 151 21.99 -0.51 13.75
N GLN A 152 22.11 -0.44 15.08
CA GLN A 152 23.30 0.06 15.74
C GLN A 152 24.42 -0.99 15.76
N VAL A 153 24.08 -2.27 15.92
CA VAL A 153 25.05 -3.38 15.83
C VAL A 153 25.54 -3.56 14.39
N ASP A 154 24.67 -3.47 13.39
CA ASP A 154 25.08 -3.54 11.97
C ASP A 154 25.95 -2.34 11.56
N LEU A 155 25.63 -1.12 12.05
CA LEU A 155 26.46 0.06 11.83
C LEU A 155 27.85 -0.09 12.45
N LEU A 156 27.94 -0.62 13.67
CA LEU A 156 29.22 -0.84 14.35
C LEU A 156 30.05 -1.95 13.67
N ALA A 157 29.40 -3.03 13.23
CA ALA A 157 30.06 -4.10 12.47
C ALA A 157 30.56 -3.60 11.10
N TYR A 158 29.83 -2.68 10.46
CA TYR A 158 30.24 -2.05 9.20
C TYR A 158 31.44 -1.10 9.40
N ILE A 159 31.43 -0.30 10.47
CA ILE A 159 32.54 0.61 10.82
C ILE A 159 33.81 -0.19 11.13
N ALA A 160 33.72 -1.28 11.90
CA ALA A 160 34.86 -2.15 12.21
C ALA A 160 35.51 -2.74 10.95
N LYS A 161 34.69 -3.19 10.00
CA LYS A 161 35.13 -3.71 8.68
C LYS A 161 35.84 -2.66 7.82
N ILE A 162 35.50 -1.39 7.97
CA ILE A 162 36.16 -0.28 7.28
C ILE A 162 37.52 0.02 7.91
N THR A 163 37.65 -0.02 9.22
CA THR A 163 38.92 0.24 9.92
C THR A 163 39.98 -0.83 9.72
N GLU A 164 39.61 -2.10 9.57
CA GLU A 164 40.56 -3.20 9.32
C GLU A 164 41.06 -3.26 7.86
N GLY A 165 40.39 -2.58 6.92
CA GLY A 165 40.72 -2.63 5.49
C GLY A 165 41.74 -1.58 5.00
N VAL A 166 42.33 -0.77 5.88
CA VAL A 166 43.10 0.44 5.48
C VAL A 166 44.63 0.25 5.53
N SER A 167 45.16 -0.93 5.85
CA SER A 167 46.62 -1.09 5.97
C SER A 167 47.36 -1.53 4.70
N ASP A 168 46.73 -1.78 3.55
CA ASP A 168 47.49 -2.32 2.41
C ASP A 168 47.07 -1.81 1.01
N ILE A 169 48.06 -1.15 0.41
CA ILE A 169 48.40 -1.09 -1.03
C ILE A 169 48.08 0.22 -1.77
N ASN A 170 49.14 1.01 -1.86
CA ASN A 170 49.38 2.07 -2.83
C ASN A 170 49.42 1.55 -4.29
N SER A 171 49.07 2.48 -5.18
CA SER A 171 49.49 2.63 -6.59
C SER A 171 48.62 2.00 -7.70
N ARG A 172 47.70 2.80 -8.25
CA ARG A 172 47.78 3.35 -9.64
C ARG A 172 46.48 4.09 -10.02
N GLY A 173 46.63 5.37 -10.41
CA GLY A 173 45.80 6.07 -11.39
C GLY A 173 44.39 6.53 -10.98
N TRP A 174 44.20 7.85 -10.86
CA TRP A 174 42.94 8.55 -10.58
C TRP A 174 41.78 8.24 -11.55
N THR A 175 40.56 8.09 -10.99
CA THR A 175 39.45 9.03 -11.19
C THR A 175 38.56 9.10 -9.94
N ASN A 176 38.32 10.32 -9.45
CA ASN A 176 37.37 10.58 -8.36
C ASN A 176 35.94 10.27 -8.82
N HIS A 177 35.37 9.15 -8.38
CA HIS A 177 33.92 8.98 -8.35
C HIS A 177 33.43 9.37 -6.95
N GLU A 178 33.05 10.64 -6.80
CA GLU A 178 32.08 11.02 -5.77
C GLU A 178 30.85 10.11 -5.96
N ASN A 179 30.43 9.39 -4.91
CA ASN A 179 29.16 8.66 -4.89
C ASN A 179 28.00 9.67 -4.95
N LYS A 180 27.72 10.18 -6.15
CA LYS A 180 26.63 11.11 -6.43
C LYS A 180 25.32 10.32 -6.35
N ILE A 181 24.46 10.65 -5.38
CA ILE A 181 23.12 10.05 -5.27
C ILE A 181 22.37 10.38 -6.57
N PRO A 182 21.96 9.37 -7.37
CA PRO A 182 21.39 9.60 -8.69
C PRO A 182 20.08 10.41 -8.60
N ASN A 183 19.90 11.33 -9.54
CA ASN A 183 18.67 12.09 -9.72
C ASN A 183 17.60 11.20 -10.35
N LYS A 184 16.90 10.45 -9.49
CA LYS A 184 15.82 9.58 -9.93
C LYS A 184 14.47 10.31 -9.93
N ILE A 185 13.71 10.17 -11.02
CA ILE A 185 12.35 10.68 -11.17
C ILE A 185 11.41 9.53 -11.49
N THR A 186 10.22 9.53 -10.88
CA THR A 186 9.16 8.56 -11.20
C THR A 186 7.96 9.29 -11.79
N VAL A 187 7.39 8.75 -12.87
CA VAL A 187 6.14 9.18 -13.49
C VAL A 187 5.10 8.08 -13.27
N VAL A 188 3.94 8.43 -12.73
CA VAL A 188 2.88 7.50 -12.34
C VAL A 188 1.71 7.62 -13.31
N GLY A 189 1.51 6.59 -14.11
CA GLY A 189 0.49 6.52 -15.16
C GLY A 189 1.10 6.60 -16.55
N SER A 190 0.70 5.67 -17.40
CA SER A 190 1.22 5.44 -18.76
C SER A 190 0.33 6.00 -19.89
N GLY A 191 -0.64 6.86 -19.56
CA GLY A 191 -1.42 7.58 -20.56
C GLY A 191 -0.62 8.68 -21.27
N ASP A 192 -1.23 9.35 -22.25
CA ASP A 192 -0.57 10.34 -23.12
C ASP A 192 0.25 11.38 -22.36
N LEU A 193 -0.29 11.91 -21.25
CA LEU A 193 0.42 12.88 -20.41
C LEU A 193 1.66 12.28 -19.75
N GLY A 194 1.57 11.04 -19.25
CA GLY A 194 2.70 10.34 -18.62
C GLY A 194 3.80 10.01 -19.61
N ILE A 195 3.44 9.56 -20.82
CA ILE A 195 4.40 9.31 -21.91
C ILE A 195 5.07 10.61 -22.35
N ALA A 196 4.29 11.67 -22.58
CA ALA A 196 4.83 12.99 -22.95
C ALA A 196 5.77 13.55 -21.88
N CYS A 197 5.41 13.42 -20.59
CA CYS A 197 6.29 13.79 -19.48
C CYS A 197 7.58 12.98 -19.48
N THR A 198 7.49 11.66 -19.69
CA THR A 198 8.65 10.76 -19.70
C THR A 198 9.63 11.13 -20.82
N LEU A 199 9.11 11.30 -22.04
CA LEU A 199 9.91 11.73 -23.19
C LEU A 199 10.54 13.11 -22.99
N ALA A 200 9.79 14.08 -22.46
CA ALA A 200 10.29 15.43 -22.22
C ALA A 200 11.40 15.47 -21.16
N ILE A 201 11.29 14.68 -20.08
CA ILE A 201 12.31 14.60 -19.03
C ILE A 201 13.56 13.90 -19.58
N SER A 202 13.39 12.81 -20.33
CA SER A 202 14.48 12.09 -20.99
C SER A 202 15.23 12.98 -21.97
N ALA A 203 14.51 13.69 -22.85
CA ALA A 203 15.10 14.57 -23.86
C ALA A 203 15.86 15.76 -23.26
N LYS A 204 15.44 16.26 -22.09
CA LYS A 204 16.14 17.34 -21.39
C LYS A 204 17.34 16.87 -20.58
N GLY A 205 17.53 15.56 -20.38
CA GLY A 205 18.65 15.00 -19.62
C GLY A 205 18.69 15.43 -18.15
N ILE A 206 17.55 15.73 -17.53
CA ILE A 206 17.47 16.26 -16.15
C ILE A 206 17.57 15.14 -15.11
N ALA A 207 17.18 13.92 -15.47
CA ALA A 207 17.18 12.76 -14.60
C ALA A 207 18.31 11.77 -14.99
N ASP A 208 19.04 11.28 -13.99
CA ASP A 208 20.00 10.20 -14.16
C ASP A 208 19.28 8.86 -14.34
N LYS A 209 18.10 8.72 -13.72
CA LYS A 209 17.21 7.56 -13.86
C LYS A 209 15.76 8.00 -13.88
N LEU A 210 14.99 7.52 -14.84
CA LEU A 210 13.58 7.82 -15.03
C LEU A 210 12.78 6.52 -14.99
N LEU A 211 11.75 6.47 -14.14
CA LEU A 211 10.85 5.33 -14.05
C LEU A 211 9.46 5.74 -14.51
N LEU A 212 8.87 4.98 -15.43
CA LEU A 212 7.47 5.05 -15.77
C LEU A 212 6.72 3.89 -15.09
N LEU A 213 5.81 4.23 -14.18
CA LEU A 213 4.91 3.28 -13.56
C LEU A 213 3.63 3.11 -14.40
N ASP A 214 3.50 1.95 -15.04
CA ASP A 214 2.33 1.59 -15.83
C ASP A 214 1.29 0.91 -14.94
N LEU A 215 0.22 1.65 -14.66
CA LEU A 215 -0.92 1.18 -13.85
C LEU A 215 -2.05 0.60 -14.70
N SER A 216 -1.87 0.49 -16.02
CA SER A 216 -2.90 -0.04 -16.91
C SER A 216 -2.84 -1.57 -16.98
N ASP A 217 -4.03 -2.18 -17.01
CA ASP A 217 -4.21 -3.62 -17.15
C ASP A 217 -3.99 -4.09 -18.61
N GLY A 218 -4.05 -3.16 -19.57
CA GLY A 218 -3.80 -3.40 -21.00
C GLY A 218 -2.40 -2.95 -21.44
N THR A 219 -2.02 -3.30 -22.66
CA THR A 219 -0.79 -2.78 -23.26
C THR A 219 -1.10 -1.47 -23.99
N ASN A 220 -0.55 -0.36 -23.49
CA ASN A 220 -0.71 0.94 -24.13
C ASN A 220 0.30 1.08 -25.27
N GLN A 221 -0.14 1.59 -26.43
CA GLN A 221 0.76 1.81 -27.56
C GLN A 221 1.94 2.71 -27.17
N GLY A 222 1.71 3.73 -26.34
CA GLY A 222 2.78 4.61 -25.86
C GLY A 222 3.84 3.94 -24.99
N THR A 223 3.51 2.90 -24.22
CA THR A 223 4.53 2.15 -23.45
C THR A 223 5.33 1.22 -24.36
N MET A 224 4.68 0.59 -25.34
CA MET A 224 5.37 -0.18 -26.38
C MET A 224 6.37 0.70 -27.15
N ASP A 225 5.97 1.92 -27.53
CA ASP A 225 6.84 2.84 -28.25
C ASP A 225 8.07 3.23 -27.40
N LEU A 226 7.89 3.48 -26.10
CA LEU A 226 9.00 3.76 -25.19
C LEU A 226 9.98 2.57 -25.08
N ASP A 227 9.45 1.34 -24.98
CA ASP A 227 10.27 0.12 -24.97
C ASP A 227 11.02 -0.07 -26.30
N ILE A 228 10.37 0.22 -27.43
CA ILE A 228 10.99 0.18 -28.77
C ILE A 228 12.11 1.22 -28.88
N PHE A 229 11.90 2.43 -28.38
CA PHE A 229 12.92 3.47 -28.38
C PHE A 229 14.13 3.12 -27.50
N ASN A 230 13.97 2.22 -26.52
CA ASN A 230 15.02 1.71 -25.64
C ASN A 230 15.88 2.85 -25.07
N LEU A 231 15.22 3.83 -24.46
CA LEU A 231 15.87 5.03 -23.95
C LEU A 231 16.82 4.66 -22.78
N PRO A 232 18.07 5.13 -22.79
CA PRO A 232 19.14 4.60 -21.93
C PRO A 232 18.90 4.79 -20.41
N ASN A 233 18.05 5.74 -20.03
CA ASN A 233 17.78 6.10 -18.64
C ASN A 233 16.32 5.85 -18.23
N VAL A 234 15.51 5.20 -19.07
CA VAL A 234 14.07 5.00 -18.82
C VAL A 234 13.81 3.54 -18.51
N GLU A 235 13.13 3.30 -17.40
CA GLU A 235 12.67 1.98 -16.96
C GLU A 235 11.13 2.00 -16.92
N ILE A 236 10.48 0.98 -17.48
CA ILE A 236 9.03 0.79 -17.38
C ILE A 236 8.77 -0.35 -16.40
N SER A 237 7.95 -0.09 -15.38
CA SER A 237 7.59 -1.11 -14.37
C SER A 237 6.12 -1.00 -14.00
N LYS A 238 5.52 -2.12 -13.61
CA LYS A 238 4.20 -2.17 -12.97
C LYS A 238 4.30 -2.21 -11.44
N ASP A 239 5.48 -2.49 -10.91
CA ASP A 239 5.70 -2.59 -9.47
C ASP A 239 6.06 -1.23 -8.88
N LEU A 240 5.32 -0.83 -7.85
CA LEU A 240 5.56 0.41 -7.11
C LEU A 240 6.90 0.42 -6.39
N SER A 241 7.43 -0.75 -6.00
CA SER A 241 8.73 -0.85 -5.31
C SER A 241 9.87 -0.31 -6.16
N ALA A 242 9.76 -0.42 -7.49
CA ALA A 242 10.72 0.11 -8.44
C ALA A 242 10.87 1.64 -8.33
N SER A 243 9.89 2.35 -7.76
CA SER A 243 9.95 3.80 -7.54
C SER A 243 10.89 4.25 -6.43
N ALA A 244 11.40 3.34 -5.59
CA ALA A 244 12.14 3.70 -4.39
C ALA A 244 13.28 4.69 -4.62
N HIS A 245 13.47 5.60 -3.67
CA HIS A 245 14.50 6.65 -3.67
C HIS A 245 14.40 7.68 -4.82
N SER A 246 13.21 7.92 -5.35
CA SER A 246 12.97 9.02 -6.28
C SER A 246 13.02 10.37 -5.56
N LYS A 247 13.58 11.39 -6.22
CA LYS A 247 13.57 12.78 -5.73
C LYS A 247 12.25 13.48 -6.06
N VAL A 248 11.65 13.13 -7.19
CA VAL A 248 10.36 13.65 -7.65
C VAL A 248 9.48 12.49 -8.11
N VAL A 249 8.23 12.49 -7.67
CA VAL A 249 7.19 11.56 -8.14
C VAL A 249 6.07 12.37 -8.78
N ILE A 250 5.81 12.14 -10.06
CA ILE A 250 4.84 12.88 -10.86
C ILE A 250 3.59 12.02 -11.04
N PHE A 251 2.43 12.50 -10.63
CA PHE A 251 1.16 11.80 -10.78
C PHE A 251 0.43 12.29 -12.03
N THR A 252 0.28 11.41 -13.02
CA THR A 252 -0.45 11.66 -14.28
C THR A 252 -1.63 10.70 -14.48
N ALA A 253 -1.82 9.75 -13.58
CA ALA A 253 -2.87 8.74 -13.66
C ALA A 253 -4.27 9.35 -13.43
N ASN A 254 -5.20 9.06 -14.35
CA ASN A 254 -6.61 9.44 -14.26
C ASN A 254 -7.48 8.26 -14.71
N SER A 255 -8.53 7.95 -13.96
CA SER A 255 -9.59 7.01 -14.36
C SER A 255 -10.63 7.77 -15.19
N LEU A 256 -10.35 7.95 -16.47
CA LEU A 256 -11.30 8.52 -17.44
C LEU A 256 -12.06 7.39 -18.14
N GLY A 257 -12.83 6.61 -17.37
CA GLY A 257 -13.85 5.71 -17.92
C GLY A 257 -15.14 6.49 -18.17
N GLY A 258 -15.99 6.04 -19.10
CA GLY A 258 -17.24 6.70 -19.51
C GLY A 258 -18.31 6.78 -18.41
N PHE A 259 -18.04 7.55 -17.36
CA PHE A 259 -18.89 7.72 -16.20
C PHE A 259 -19.91 8.83 -16.43
N GLU A 260 -21.14 8.60 -15.96
CA GLU A 260 -22.29 9.49 -16.15
C GLU A 260 -22.22 10.80 -15.32
N SER A 261 -21.29 10.92 -14.35
CA SER A 261 -21.20 12.07 -13.43
C SER A 261 -19.77 12.44 -13.02
N TYR A 262 -19.50 13.74 -12.94
CA TYR A 262 -18.24 14.34 -12.47
C TYR A 262 -17.80 13.81 -11.10
N LEU A 263 -18.74 13.69 -10.15
CA LEU A 263 -18.43 13.20 -8.80
C LEU A 263 -17.93 11.75 -8.80
N HIS A 264 -18.45 10.93 -9.69
CA HIS A 264 -18.02 9.54 -9.81
C HIS A 264 -16.60 9.44 -10.37
N ALA A 265 -16.25 10.28 -11.34
CA ALA A 265 -14.89 10.36 -11.88
C ALA A 265 -13.88 10.79 -10.80
N VAL A 266 -14.22 11.80 -9.99
CA VAL A 266 -13.39 12.23 -8.85
C VAL A 266 -13.24 11.11 -7.83
N GLN A 267 -14.34 10.45 -7.44
CA GLN A 267 -14.29 9.37 -6.45
C GLN A 267 -13.41 8.20 -6.91
N SER A 268 -13.51 7.81 -8.18
CA SER A 268 -12.65 6.77 -8.78
C SER A 268 -11.16 7.15 -8.69
N ASN A 269 -10.81 8.40 -9.01
CA ASN A 269 -9.45 8.91 -8.89
C ASN A 269 -8.96 8.92 -7.43
N VAL A 270 -9.83 9.30 -6.48
CA VAL A 270 -9.51 9.28 -5.04
C VAL A 270 -9.25 7.86 -4.55
N ASP A 271 -10.05 6.89 -4.99
CA ASP A 271 -9.89 5.49 -4.59
C ASP A 271 -8.58 4.91 -5.14
N MET A 272 -8.20 5.27 -6.36
CA MET A 272 -6.89 4.95 -6.93
C MET A 272 -5.75 5.61 -6.14
N PHE A 273 -5.88 6.89 -5.76
CA PHE A 273 -4.85 7.58 -5.00
C PHE A 273 -4.72 7.05 -3.57
N ARG A 274 -5.80 6.54 -2.98
CA ARG A 274 -5.80 5.93 -1.64
C ARG A 274 -4.87 4.72 -1.55
N THR A 275 -4.67 4.00 -2.64
CA THR A 275 -3.73 2.88 -2.70
C THR A 275 -2.32 3.34 -3.11
N LEU A 276 -2.22 4.20 -4.12
CA LEU A 276 -0.93 4.60 -4.70
C LEU A 276 -0.12 5.55 -3.80
N VAL A 277 -0.76 6.60 -3.28
CA VAL A 277 -0.04 7.70 -2.59
C VAL A 277 0.65 7.22 -1.31
N PRO A 278 0.03 6.44 -0.42
CA PRO A 278 0.70 5.93 0.78
C PRO A 278 1.88 5.00 0.43
N ALA A 279 1.71 4.12 -0.56
CA ALA A 279 2.76 3.20 -1.00
C ALA A 279 3.97 3.97 -1.59
N LEU A 280 3.71 4.93 -2.47
CA LEU A 280 4.75 5.78 -3.04
C LEU A 280 5.41 6.66 -1.97
N GLY A 281 4.65 7.13 -0.97
CA GLY A 281 5.18 7.88 0.16
C GLY A 281 6.12 7.06 1.02
N HIS A 282 5.81 5.78 1.23
CA HIS A 282 6.65 4.85 1.95
C HIS A 282 8.00 4.60 1.24
N TYR A 283 7.97 4.32 -0.06
CA TYR A 283 9.18 4.09 -0.85
C TYR A 283 10.00 5.38 -1.08
N ASN A 284 9.39 6.56 -0.93
CA ASN A 284 9.97 7.85 -1.31
C ASN A 284 9.82 8.91 -0.21
N GLN A 285 10.31 8.61 1.00
CA GLN A 285 10.13 9.46 2.20
C GLN A 285 10.66 10.90 2.08
N HIS A 286 11.59 11.15 1.14
CA HIS A 286 12.20 12.46 0.89
C HIS A 286 11.79 13.10 -0.44
N ALA A 287 10.87 12.49 -1.19
CA ALA A 287 10.45 13.02 -2.49
C ALA A 287 9.54 14.24 -2.40
N VAL A 288 9.51 14.99 -3.51
CA VAL A 288 8.44 15.94 -3.81
C VAL A 288 7.42 15.26 -4.72
N PHE A 289 6.15 15.36 -4.36
CA PHE A 289 5.03 14.86 -5.16
C PHE A 289 4.49 15.99 -6.03
N LEU A 290 4.55 15.80 -7.35
CA LEU A 290 4.02 16.72 -8.35
C LEU A 290 2.74 16.12 -8.93
N VAL A 291 1.60 16.77 -8.71
CA VAL A 291 0.29 16.26 -9.10
C VAL A 291 -0.19 16.94 -10.37
N ALA A 292 -0.41 16.14 -11.42
CA ALA A 292 -0.98 16.56 -12.70
C ALA A 292 -2.31 15.86 -13.03
N SER A 293 -2.68 14.84 -12.23
CA SER A 293 -4.00 14.21 -12.28
C SER A 293 -5.13 15.20 -12.02
N GLN A 294 -6.25 15.03 -12.72
CA GLN A 294 -7.38 15.96 -12.70
C GLN A 294 -8.53 15.42 -11.83
N PRO A 295 -9.33 16.31 -11.21
CA PRO A 295 -9.13 17.76 -11.06
C PRO A 295 -7.97 18.08 -10.12
N VAL A 296 -7.02 18.91 -10.58
CA VAL A 296 -5.68 18.99 -9.97
C VAL A 296 -5.70 19.53 -8.55
N GLU A 297 -6.60 20.44 -8.23
CA GLU A 297 -6.74 21.06 -6.91
C GLU A 297 -7.17 20.01 -5.87
N ILE A 298 -8.22 19.26 -6.20
CA ILE A 298 -8.76 18.20 -5.34
C ILE A 298 -7.73 17.07 -5.22
N MET A 299 -7.14 16.63 -6.33
CA MET A 299 -6.17 15.53 -6.32
C MET A 299 -4.86 15.93 -5.59
N SER A 300 -4.47 17.20 -5.63
CA SER A 300 -3.33 17.71 -4.84
C SER A 300 -3.64 17.68 -3.34
N TYR A 301 -4.83 18.11 -2.95
CA TYR A 301 -5.28 18.04 -1.55
C TYR A 301 -5.35 16.59 -1.05
N VAL A 302 -5.92 15.70 -1.86
CA VAL A 302 -6.01 14.26 -1.55
C VAL A 302 -4.62 13.65 -1.40
N THR A 303 -3.71 13.94 -2.34
CA THR A 303 -2.30 13.51 -2.25
C THR A 303 -1.64 14.01 -0.97
N TRP A 304 -1.84 15.26 -0.59
CA TRP A 304 -1.29 15.81 0.65
C TRP A 304 -1.81 15.09 1.88
N LYS A 305 -3.13 14.86 1.97
CA LYS A 305 -3.74 14.16 3.11
C LYS A 305 -3.32 12.70 3.21
N LEU A 306 -3.18 12.00 2.08
CA LEU A 306 -2.82 10.59 2.05
C LEU A 306 -1.32 10.33 2.24
N SER A 307 -0.47 11.22 1.74
CA SER A 307 1.00 11.07 1.86
C SER A 307 1.52 11.39 3.26
N THR A 308 0.75 12.12 4.07
CA THR A 308 1.18 12.67 5.38
C THR A 308 2.43 13.56 5.30
N PHE A 309 2.78 14.04 4.10
CA PHE A 309 3.92 14.91 3.90
C PHE A 309 3.62 16.34 4.33
N PRO A 310 4.66 17.12 4.69
CA PRO A 310 4.50 18.56 4.87
C PRO A 310 4.06 19.20 3.53
N ALA A 311 3.25 20.26 3.63
CA ALA A 311 2.59 20.87 2.47
C ALA A 311 3.57 21.37 1.40
N ASN A 312 4.80 21.74 1.77
CA ASN A 312 5.85 22.16 0.84
C ASN A 312 6.41 21.04 -0.05
N ARG A 313 6.01 19.78 0.17
CA ARG A 313 6.43 18.62 -0.64
C ARG A 313 5.33 18.06 -1.54
N VAL A 314 4.14 18.65 -1.55
CA VAL A 314 3.05 18.26 -2.45
C VAL A 314 2.64 19.47 -3.26
N ILE A 315 2.88 19.42 -4.57
CA ILE A 315 2.70 20.54 -5.49
C ILE A 315 1.77 20.10 -6.61
N GLY A 316 0.63 20.78 -6.77
CA GLY A 316 -0.20 20.65 -7.97
C GLY A 316 0.35 21.50 -9.11
N ILE A 317 0.28 21.02 -10.35
CA ILE A 317 0.72 21.81 -11.51
C ILE A 317 -0.17 23.04 -11.76
N GLY A 318 -1.44 22.98 -11.31
CA GLY A 318 -2.41 24.07 -11.37
C GLY A 318 -2.44 24.80 -12.72
N CYS A 319 -2.55 26.13 -12.66
CA CYS A 319 -2.61 27.01 -13.82
C CYS A 319 -1.25 27.35 -14.45
N ASN A 320 -0.20 26.56 -14.24
CA ASN A 320 1.12 26.84 -14.82
C ASN A 320 1.07 26.85 -16.36
N LEU A 321 0.45 25.83 -16.96
CA LEU A 321 0.28 25.76 -18.42
C LEU A 321 -0.65 26.87 -18.94
N ASP A 322 -1.71 27.20 -18.19
CA ASP A 322 -2.65 28.27 -18.56
C ASP A 322 -1.98 29.64 -18.55
N SER A 323 -1.09 29.91 -17.59
CA SER A 323 -0.26 31.12 -17.55
C SER A 323 0.63 31.23 -18.78
N GLN A 324 1.29 30.13 -19.17
CA GLN A 324 2.12 30.09 -20.38
C GLN A 324 1.29 30.29 -21.66
N ARG A 325 0.09 29.71 -21.73
CA ARG A 325 -0.84 29.90 -22.86
C ARG A 325 -1.32 31.34 -22.96
N LEU A 326 -1.72 31.96 -21.85
CA LEU A 326 -2.13 33.35 -21.82
C LEU A 326 -0.98 34.27 -22.25
N GLN A 327 0.22 34.04 -21.71
CA GLN A 327 1.41 34.79 -22.11
C GLN A 327 1.70 34.64 -23.61
N TYR A 328 1.59 33.43 -24.16
CA TYR A 328 1.75 33.19 -25.60
C TYR A 328 0.73 33.96 -26.44
N ILE A 329 -0.56 33.97 -26.05
CA ILE A 329 -1.61 34.69 -26.75
C ILE A 329 -1.33 36.20 -26.74
N ILE A 330 -0.96 36.76 -25.58
CA ILE A 330 -0.66 38.19 -25.45
C ILE A 330 0.54 38.59 -26.34
N MET A 331 1.61 37.79 -26.31
CA MET A 331 2.82 38.08 -27.07
C MET A 331 2.66 37.88 -28.58
N ASN A 332 2.07 36.76 -29.01
CA ASN A 332 2.10 36.35 -30.42
C ASN A 332 0.81 36.67 -31.18
N VAL A 333 -0.35 36.60 -30.53
CA VAL A 333 -1.65 36.86 -31.19
C VAL A 333 -1.97 38.34 -31.13
N LEU A 334 -1.89 38.94 -29.94
CA LEU A 334 -2.20 40.36 -29.76
C LEU A 334 -1.04 41.28 -30.17
N LYS A 335 0.16 40.72 -30.43
CA LYS A 335 1.40 41.45 -30.76
C LYS A 335 1.68 42.60 -29.79
N ALA A 336 1.21 42.49 -28.55
CA ALA A 336 1.41 43.52 -27.57
C ALA A 336 2.86 43.48 -27.12
N GLN A 337 3.55 44.63 -27.15
CA GLN A 337 4.84 44.76 -26.46
C GLN A 337 4.59 44.75 -24.95
N THR A 338 4.46 43.56 -24.38
CA THR A 338 4.57 43.39 -22.93
C THR A 338 6.03 43.57 -22.56
N SER A 339 6.40 44.80 -22.20
CA SER A 339 7.71 45.12 -21.62
C SER A 339 7.91 44.30 -20.34
N GLY A 340 8.53 43.12 -20.45
CA GLY A 340 8.99 42.29 -19.33
C GLY A 340 7.96 41.74 -18.34
N LYS A 341 6.69 42.15 -18.40
CA LYS A 341 5.65 41.77 -17.44
C LYS A 341 5.19 40.34 -17.69
N LYS A 342 5.47 39.45 -16.73
CA LYS A 342 4.94 38.08 -16.70
C LYS A 342 3.49 38.11 -16.24
N VAL A 343 2.62 37.48 -17.01
CA VAL A 343 1.19 37.35 -16.69
C VAL A 343 0.96 35.97 -16.07
N TRP A 344 0.12 35.92 -15.04
CA TRP A 344 -0.16 34.70 -14.30
C TRP A 344 -1.67 34.46 -14.26
N VAL A 345 -2.05 33.21 -14.48
CA VAL A 345 -3.39 32.70 -14.21
C VAL A 345 -3.33 31.96 -12.88
N VAL A 346 -4.24 32.27 -11.97
CA VAL A 346 -4.35 31.65 -10.64
C VAL A 346 -5.81 31.27 -10.38
N GLY A 347 -6.03 30.37 -9.42
CA GLY A 347 -7.35 29.84 -9.10
C GLY A 347 -7.50 28.39 -9.56
N GLU A 348 -8.75 27.97 -9.78
CA GLU A 348 -9.10 26.59 -10.15
C GLU A 348 -8.90 26.34 -11.65
N GLN A 349 -8.36 25.16 -12.00
CA GLN A 349 -8.24 24.69 -13.36
C GLN A 349 -9.62 24.25 -13.92
N GLY A 350 -10.46 25.19 -14.35
CA GLY A 350 -11.80 24.93 -14.92
C GLY A 350 -12.46 26.17 -15.52
N GLU A 351 -13.78 26.15 -15.76
CA GLU A 351 -14.53 27.31 -16.30
C GLU A 351 -14.56 28.53 -15.34
N ASN A 352 -14.26 28.33 -14.05
CA ASN A 352 -14.21 29.40 -13.03
C ASN A 352 -12.79 29.96 -12.84
N LYS A 353 -12.22 30.58 -13.88
CA LYS A 353 -10.90 31.23 -13.83
C LYS A 353 -11.02 32.74 -13.70
N GLU A 354 -10.35 33.35 -12.73
CA GLU A 354 -10.17 34.80 -12.65
C GLU A 354 -8.72 35.18 -13.02
N PRO A 355 -8.48 35.95 -14.10
CA PRO A 355 -7.15 36.42 -14.45
C PRO A 355 -6.71 37.57 -13.52
N TRP A 356 -5.47 37.50 -13.02
CA TRP A 356 -4.87 38.54 -12.18
C TRP A 356 -3.66 39.17 -12.86
N ASN A 357 -3.54 40.50 -12.77
CA ASN A 357 -2.35 41.25 -13.19
C ASN A 357 -1.52 41.62 -11.95
N CYS A 358 -0.23 41.27 -11.96
CA CYS A 358 0.75 41.81 -11.01
C CYS A 358 1.53 42.97 -11.64
#